data_AF-A0A644ZKR3-F1
#
_entry.id   AF-A0A644ZKR3-F1
#
_cell.length_a   1.000
_cell.length_b   1.000
_cell.length_c   1.000
_cell.angle_alpha   90.00
_cell.angle_beta   90.00
_cell.angle_gamma   90.00
#
_symmetry.space_group_name_H-M   'P 1'
#
loop_
_entity.id
_entity.type
_entity.pdbx_description
1 polymer ?
#
loop_
_entity_poly.entity_id
_entity_poly.type
_entity_poly.pdbx_seq_one_letter_code
_entity_poly.pdbx_strand_id
1 'polypeptide(L)'
;MSTNWTAQADDTFLNERKQALQFGVLKLVSWPDLNVVPQQHQAVVARICALLTRKPSAGHLIPLILAAPEREVLQDIANLVRMGHVAVATLAFADPAAQQADTSTAAPVQERKPVESSFRRSLVSKLWARLTASA
;
A
#
# COMPACT_ATOMS: atom_id res chain seq x y z
N MET A 1 -29.18 10.67 -0.52
CA MET A 1 -28.58 9.49 -1.19
C MET A 1 -27.86 8.69 -0.13
N SER A 2 -28.50 7.63 0.38
CA SER A 2 -27.95 6.82 1.47
C SER A 2 -26.88 5.89 0.92
N THR A 3 -25.62 6.22 1.15
CA THR A 3 -24.50 5.31 0.88
C THR A 3 -24.67 4.08 1.78
N ASN A 4 -24.90 2.90 1.20
CA ASN A 4 -24.95 1.63 1.92
C ASN A 4 -23.57 1.38 2.58
N TRP A 5 -23.39 1.86 3.81
CA TRP A 5 -22.22 1.59 4.66
C TRP A 5 -22.17 0.11 5.04
N THR A 6 -23.35 -0.44 5.28
CA THR A 6 -23.64 -1.85 5.55
C THR A 6 -24.02 -2.58 4.26
N ALA A 7 -23.49 -2.17 3.09
CA ALA A 7 -23.42 -3.12 1.99
C ALA A 7 -22.60 -4.28 2.56
N GLN A 8 -23.30 -5.35 2.93
CA GLN A 8 -22.75 -6.55 3.50
C GLN A 8 -21.70 -6.98 2.51
N ALA A 9 -20.45 -6.62 2.79
CA ALA A 9 -19.35 -7.01 1.95
C ALA A 9 -19.36 -8.52 2.10
N ASP A 10 -19.81 -9.21 1.03
CA ASP A 10 -19.86 -10.66 1.00
C ASP A 10 -18.56 -11.17 1.64
N ASP A 11 -18.66 -12.12 2.57
CA ASP A 11 -17.48 -12.57 3.34
C ASP A 11 -16.31 -12.92 2.40
N THR A 12 -16.62 -13.36 1.17
CA THR A 12 -15.68 -13.53 0.05
C THR A 12 -14.91 -12.27 -0.34
N PHE A 13 -15.59 -11.13 -0.57
CA PHE A 13 -14.95 -9.87 -0.91
C PHE A 13 -14.06 -9.36 0.23
N LEU A 14 -14.53 -9.49 1.47
CA LEU A 14 -13.69 -9.18 2.63
C LEU A 14 -12.48 -10.10 2.67
N ASN A 15 -12.63 -11.40 2.43
CA ASN A 15 -11.53 -12.35 2.51
C ASN A 15 -10.46 -12.11 1.43
N GLU A 16 -10.88 -11.83 0.19
CA GLU A 16 -9.97 -11.48 -0.92
C GLU A 16 -9.21 -10.17 -0.63
N ARG A 17 -9.91 -9.15 -0.14
CA ARG A 17 -9.28 -7.86 0.18
C ARG A 17 -8.56 -7.88 1.52
N LYS A 18 -8.85 -8.83 2.40
CA LYS A 18 -8.22 -8.96 3.72
C LYS A 18 -6.72 -9.08 3.54
N GLN A 19 -6.25 -9.92 2.63
CA GLN A 19 -4.82 -10.06 2.35
C GLN A 19 -4.23 -8.73 1.84
N ALA A 20 -4.88 -8.10 0.85
CA ALA A 20 -4.41 -6.83 0.32
C ALA A 20 -4.37 -5.69 1.36
N LEU A 21 -5.35 -5.66 2.28
CA LEU A 21 -5.42 -4.68 3.37
C LEU A 21 -4.45 -5.02 4.50
N GLN A 22 -4.27 -6.29 4.83
CA GLN A 22 -3.35 -6.74 5.88
C GLN A 22 -1.90 -6.46 5.50
N PHE A 23 -1.51 -6.74 4.25
CA PHE A 23 -0.12 -6.57 3.80
C PHE A 23 0.14 -5.23 3.08
N GLY A 24 -0.92 -4.46 2.80
CA GLY A 24 -0.82 -3.14 2.16
C GLY A 24 -0.50 -2.02 3.15
N VAL A 25 0.19 -0.99 2.64
CA VAL A 25 0.33 0.30 3.34
C VAL A 25 -0.84 1.18 2.93
N LEU A 26 -1.63 1.58 3.92
CA LEU A 26 -2.80 2.42 3.75
C LEU A 26 -2.40 3.89 3.88
N LYS A 27 -2.95 4.73 2.99
CA LYS A 27 -2.78 6.18 3.03
C LYS A 27 -4.14 6.85 2.91
N LEU A 28 -4.36 7.89 3.71
CA LEU A 28 -5.55 8.73 3.56
C LEU A 28 -5.42 9.59 2.29
N VAL A 29 -6.46 9.56 1.47
CA VAL A 29 -6.61 10.42 0.28
C VAL A 29 -7.46 11.64 0.62
N SER A 30 -8.58 11.42 1.30
CA SER A 30 -9.50 12.48 1.73
C SER A 30 -10.27 12.04 2.98
N TRP A 31 -10.80 13.01 3.72
CA TRP A 31 -11.67 12.73 4.85
C TRP A 31 -13.11 12.46 4.37
N PRO A 32 -13.78 11.40 4.87
CA PRO A 32 -15.19 11.15 4.59
C PRO A 32 -16.09 12.15 5.33
N ASP A 33 -17.28 12.39 4.80
CA ASP A 33 -18.34 13.04 5.58
C ASP A 33 -18.84 12.05 6.65
N LEU A 34 -18.62 12.37 7.93
CA LEU A 34 -19.01 11.47 9.02
C LEU A 34 -20.52 11.37 9.19
N ASN A 35 -21.30 12.31 8.64
CA ASN A 35 -22.77 12.28 8.73
C ASN A 35 -23.38 11.15 7.88
N VAL A 36 -22.67 10.65 6.87
CA VAL A 36 -23.11 9.50 6.06
C VAL A 36 -22.68 8.15 6.65
N VAL A 37 -21.86 8.17 7.70
CA VAL A 37 -21.40 6.98 8.42
C VAL A 37 -22.40 6.64 9.53
N PRO A 38 -22.81 5.38 9.71
CA PRO A 38 -23.66 4.98 10.83
C PRO A 38 -23.00 5.31 12.17
N GLN A 39 -23.78 5.81 13.14
CA GLN A 39 -23.26 6.31 14.43
C GLN A 39 -22.33 5.33 15.16
N GLN A 40 -22.62 4.03 15.07
CA GLN A 40 -21.78 2.98 15.66
C GLN A 40 -20.35 2.92 15.09
N HIS A 41 -20.14 3.29 13.82
CA HIS A 41 -18.83 3.27 13.15
C HIS A 41 -18.14 4.64 13.15
N GLN A 42 -18.86 5.74 13.37
CA GLN A 42 -18.33 7.11 13.25
C GLN A 42 -17.04 7.32 14.06
N ALA A 43 -17.03 6.88 15.31
CA ALA A 43 -15.86 7.05 16.19
C ALA A 43 -14.64 6.24 15.69
N VAL A 44 -14.87 5.02 15.21
CA VAL A 44 -13.80 4.14 14.69
C VAL A 44 -13.25 4.70 13.38
N VAL A 45 -14.11 5.08 12.46
CA VAL A 45 -13.74 5.70 11.17
C VAL A 45 -12.95 7.00 11.38
N ALA A 46 -13.42 7.88 12.27
CA ALA A 46 -12.71 9.11 12.59
C ALA A 46 -11.30 8.85 13.13
N ARG A 47 -11.13 7.81 13.97
CA ARG A 47 -9.81 7.41 14.50
C ARG A 47 -8.92 6.81 13.42
N ILE A 48 -9.45 5.98 12.52
CA ILE A 48 -8.71 5.45 11.36
C ILE A 48 -8.21 6.61 10.50
N CYS A 49 -9.08 7.55 10.13
CA CYS A 49 -8.73 8.71 9.33
C CYS A 49 -7.71 9.62 10.05
N ALA A 50 -7.87 9.86 11.36
CA ALA A 50 -6.92 10.64 12.14
C ALA A 50 -5.53 9.98 12.19
N LEU A 51 -5.48 8.66 12.34
CA LEU A 51 -4.24 7.88 12.31
C LEU A 51 -3.54 8.00 10.95
N LEU A 52 -4.28 7.78 9.86
CA LEU A 52 -3.75 7.82 8.50
C LEU A 52 -3.39 9.23 8.02
N THR A 53 -3.98 10.28 8.61
CA THR A 53 -3.60 11.68 8.35
C THR A 53 -2.20 11.97 8.85
N ARG A 54 -1.80 11.38 9.98
CA ARG A 54 -0.48 11.59 10.57
C ARG A 54 0.59 10.80 9.82
N LYS A 55 0.32 9.55 9.47
CA LYS A 55 1.28 8.68 8.81
C LYS A 55 0.57 7.55 8.05
N PRO A 56 1.04 7.18 6.85
CA PRO A 56 0.63 5.94 6.21
C PRO A 56 0.96 4.73 7.10
N SER A 57 0.03 3.78 7.23
CA SER A 57 0.15 2.65 8.16
C SER A 57 -0.18 1.33 7.48
N ALA A 58 0.52 0.27 7.88
CA ALA A 58 0.17 -1.08 7.45
C ALA A 58 -1.21 -1.45 8.01
N GLY A 59 -2.10 -1.96 7.16
CA GLY A 59 -3.50 -2.16 7.57
C GLY A 59 -3.68 -3.15 8.71
N HIS A 60 -2.84 -4.18 8.82
CA HIS A 60 -2.86 -5.12 9.95
C HIS A 60 -2.52 -4.48 11.31
N LEU A 61 -1.83 -3.33 11.33
CA LEU A 61 -1.48 -2.64 12.58
C LEU A 61 -2.60 -1.74 13.09
N ILE A 62 -3.52 -1.31 12.22
CA ILE A 62 -4.57 -0.35 12.59
C ILE A 62 -5.48 -0.91 13.69
N PRO A 63 -5.99 -2.16 13.61
CA PRO A 63 -6.79 -2.74 14.69
C PRO A 63 -6.05 -2.80 16.04
N LEU A 64 -4.75 -3.11 16.01
CA LEU A 64 -3.90 -3.18 17.21
C LEU A 64 -3.72 -1.81 17.85
N ILE A 65 -3.47 -0.77 17.04
CA ILE A 65 -3.31 0.61 17.53
C ILE A 65 -4.62 1.15 18.10
N LEU A 66 -5.75 0.79 17.50
CA LEU A 66 -7.07 1.22 17.95
C LEU A 66 -7.64 0.39 19.11
N ALA A 67 -6.98 -0.72 19.47
CA ALA A 67 -7.47 -1.69 20.46
C ALA A 67 -8.92 -2.12 20.20
N ALA A 68 -9.25 -2.40 18.93
CA ALA A 68 -10.61 -2.68 18.46
C ALA A 68 -10.68 -4.01 17.67
N PRO A 69 -11.87 -4.62 17.51
CA PRO A 69 -12.02 -5.87 16.79
C PRO A 69 -11.49 -5.79 15.35
N GLU A 70 -10.58 -6.70 14.98
CA GLU A 70 -9.94 -6.69 13.65
C GLU A 70 -10.96 -6.70 12.52
N ARG A 71 -12.00 -7.52 12.63
CA ARG A 71 -13.03 -7.68 11.59
C ARG A 71 -13.73 -6.36 11.29
N GLU A 72 -14.17 -5.65 12.32
CA GLU A 72 -14.90 -4.37 12.20
C GLU A 72 -14.00 -3.28 11.61
N VAL A 73 -12.78 -3.16 12.14
CA VAL A 73 -11.81 -2.16 11.66
C VAL A 73 -11.44 -2.40 10.20
N LEU A 74 -11.16 -3.66 9.81
CA LEU A 74 -10.84 -3.97 8.42
C LEU A 74 -12.04 -3.76 7.49
N GLN A 75 -13.27 -4.00 7.96
CA GLN A 75 -14.49 -3.71 7.20
C GLN A 75 -14.67 -2.20 6.98
N ASP A 76 -14.46 -1.39 8.02
CA ASP A 76 -14.51 0.07 7.91
C ASP A 76 -13.41 0.60 6.96
N ILE A 77 -12.20 0.05 7.04
CA ILE A 77 -11.12 0.35 6.08
C ILE A 77 -11.52 -0.04 4.65
N ALA A 78 -12.09 -1.23 4.44
CA ALA A 78 -12.51 -1.68 3.12
C ALA A 78 -13.58 -0.75 2.52
N ASN A 79 -14.51 -0.28 3.35
CA ASN A 79 -15.51 0.73 2.96
C ASN A 79 -14.85 2.07 2.58
N LEU A 80 -13.89 2.56 3.37
CA LEU A 80 -13.13 3.77 3.06
C LEU A 80 -12.35 3.65 1.75
N VAL A 81 -11.78 2.49 1.46
CA VAL A 81 -11.11 2.21 0.17
C VAL A 81 -12.11 2.20 -0.97
N ARG A 82 -13.26 1.53 -0.79
CA ARG A 82 -14.33 1.47 -1.80
C ARG A 82 -14.87 2.85 -2.16
N MET A 83 -14.96 3.75 -1.19
CA MET A 83 -15.39 5.14 -1.40
C MET A 83 -14.27 6.07 -1.90
N GLY A 84 -13.03 5.58 -2.01
CA GLY A 84 -11.89 6.36 -2.49
C GLY A 84 -11.26 7.30 -1.45
N HIS A 85 -11.63 7.18 -0.17
CA HIS A 85 -11.04 7.97 0.93
C HIS A 85 -9.69 7.42 1.38
N VAL A 86 -9.43 6.14 1.16
CA VAL A 86 -8.16 5.47 1.50
C VAL A 86 -7.59 4.77 0.27
N ALA A 87 -6.29 4.96 0.02
CA ALA A 87 -5.55 4.25 -1.01
C ALA A 87 -4.74 3.12 -0.37
N VAL A 88 -4.69 1.97 -1.06
CA VAL A 88 -3.85 0.83 -0.69
C VAL A 88 -2.61 0.86 -1.58
N ALA A 89 -1.45 1.18 -1.02
CA ALA A 89 -0.19 0.92 -1.68
C ALA A 89 0.17 -0.54 -1.40
N THR A 90 0.09 -1.38 -2.43
CA THR A 90 0.68 -2.71 -2.35
C THR A 90 2.19 -2.53 -2.27
N LEU A 91 2.78 -3.03 -1.18
CA LEU A 91 4.20 -3.30 -1.19
C LEU A 91 4.35 -4.43 -2.20
N ALA A 92 4.71 -4.09 -3.44
CA ALA A 92 5.29 -5.06 -4.33
C ALA A 92 6.55 -5.54 -3.60
N PHE A 93 6.43 -6.67 -2.90
CA PHE A 93 7.58 -7.50 -2.65
C PHE A 93 8.09 -7.80 -4.05
N ALA A 94 9.14 -7.08 -4.45
CA ALA A 94 9.81 -7.33 -5.71
C ALA A 94 10.20 -8.80 -5.66
N ASP A 95 9.50 -9.61 -6.45
CA ASP A 95 9.92 -10.97 -6.69
C ASP A 95 11.28 -10.88 -7.37
N PRO A 96 12.38 -11.34 -6.75
CA PRO A 96 13.68 -11.29 -7.39
C PRO A 96 13.73 -12.14 -8.67
N ALA A 97 12.69 -12.95 -8.97
CA ALA A 97 12.60 -13.77 -10.17
C ALA A 97 12.22 -13.00 -11.45
N ALA A 98 11.74 -11.75 -11.37
CA ALA A 98 11.27 -11.02 -12.56
C ALA A 98 12.38 -10.23 -13.31
N GLN A 99 13.67 -10.44 -12.99
CA GLN A 99 14.81 -9.79 -13.68
C GLN A 99 15.68 -10.73 -14.52
N GLN A 100 15.26 -11.96 -14.79
CA GLN A 100 15.99 -12.88 -15.65
C GLN A 100 15.12 -13.42 -16.80
N ALA A 101 14.70 -12.52 -17.69
CA ALA A 101 14.36 -12.90 -19.06
C ALA A 101 14.62 -11.68 -19.93
N ASP A 102 15.89 -11.47 -20.29
CA ASP A 102 16.32 -10.92 -21.59
C ASP A 102 17.84 -10.77 -21.60
N THR A 103 18.53 -11.91 -21.69
CA THR A 103 19.86 -11.98 -22.31
C THR A 103 20.13 -13.42 -22.70
N SER A 104 20.00 -13.73 -24.00
CA SER A 104 21.13 -14.17 -24.82
C SER A 104 20.67 -15.12 -25.92
N THR A 105 20.68 -14.64 -27.16
CA THR A 105 21.17 -15.42 -28.30
C THR A 105 21.96 -14.45 -29.19
N ALA A 106 23.27 -14.68 -29.25
CA ALA A 106 24.32 -14.00 -30.03
C ALA A 106 23.98 -13.93 -31.54
N ALA A 107 24.47 -13.04 -32.43
CA ALA A 107 25.40 -11.89 -32.55
C ALA A 107 25.35 -11.45 -34.07
N PRO A 108 26.18 -10.56 -34.67
CA PRO A 108 27.00 -9.41 -34.23
C PRO A 108 26.79 -8.10 -35.07
N VAL A 109 27.53 -7.03 -34.72
CA VAL A 109 27.90 -5.83 -35.52
C VAL A 109 26.87 -4.68 -35.73
N GLN A 110 26.98 -3.59 -34.96
CA GLN A 110 27.23 -2.22 -35.50
C GLN A 110 27.40 -1.13 -34.39
N GLU A 111 28.62 -0.59 -34.38
CA GLU A 111 29.13 0.75 -34.04
C GLU A 111 28.20 1.88 -33.50
N ARG A 112 28.46 2.26 -32.23
CA ARG A 112 28.47 3.59 -31.57
C ARG A 112 27.41 4.68 -31.90
N LYS A 113 26.63 5.07 -30.87
CA LYS A 113 26.46 6.47 -30.44
C LYS A 113 26.05 6.53 -28.94
N PRO A 114 26.76 7.25 -28.05
CA PRO A 114 26.41 7.28 -26.64
C PRO A 114 25.30 8.32 -26.41
N VAL A 115 24.10 7.88 -26.04
CA VAL A 115 23.11 8.78 -25.42
C VAL A 115 23.38 8.78 -23.93
N GLU A 116 23.82 9.93 -23.44
CA GLU A 116 23.89 10.28 -22.03
C GLU A 116 22.57 9.91 -21.34
N SER A 117 22.60 8.88 -20.51
CA SER A 117 21.63 8.73 -19.43
C SER A 117 22.42 8.79 -18.13
N SER A 118 22.44 10.00 -17.57
CA SER A 118 22.84 10.31 -16.21
C SER A 118 22.00 9.47 -15.24
N PHE A 119 22.38 8.21 -15.04
CA PHE A 119 21.82 7.39 -13.98
C PHE A 119 22.35 7.95 -12.66
N ARG A 120 21.43 8.62 -11.94
CA ARG A 120 21.63 9.12 -10.59
C ARG A 120 22.32 8.03 -9.78
N ARG A 121 23.54 8.33 -9.32
CA ARG A 121 24.35 7.47 -8.46
C ARG A 121 23.51 7.11 -7.23
N SER A 122 22.94 5.91 -7.26
CA SER A 122 22.10 5.37 -6.21
C SER A 122 22.82 5.50 -4.87
N LEU A 123 22.18 6.13 -3.89
CA LEU A 123 22.72 6.26 -2.53
C LEU A 123 22.95 4.88 -1.90
N VAL A 124 22.23 3.87 -2.38
CA VAL A 124 22.38 2.47 -2.01
C VAL A 124 23.75 1.94 -2.44
N SER A 125 24.22 2.23 -3.66
CA SER A 125 25.54 1.75 -4.10
C SER A 125 26.68 2.42 -3.32
N LYS A 126 26.53 3.69 -2.94
CA LYS A 126 27.49 4.40 -2.07
C LYS A 126 27.54 3.84 -0.66
N LEU A 127 26.40 3.42 -0.10
CA LEU A 127 26.34 2.82 1.22
C LEU A 127 27.00 1.45 1.23
N TRP A 128 26.72 0.62 0.23
CA TRP A 128 27.34 -0.70 0.08
C TRP A 128 28.86 -0.62 -0.13
N ALA A 129 29.32 0.29 -0.99
CA ALA A 129 30.75 0.50 -1.19
C ALA A 129 31.49 0.90 0.10
N ARG A 130 30.84 1.62 1.02
CA ARG A 130 31.44 1.97 2.31
C ARG A 130 31.46 0.83 3.30
N LEU A 131 30.48 -0.07 3.24
CA LEU A 131 30.44 -1.23 4.12
C LEU A 131 31.45 -2.30 3.71
N THR A 132 31.69 -2.49 2.41
CA THR A 132 32.63 -3.51 1.91
C THR A 132 34.08 -3.03 1.88
N ALA A 133 34.34 -1.73 1.93
CA ALA A 133 35.70 -1.17 1.97
C ALA A 133 36.31 -1.11 3.39
N SER A 134 35.57 -1.55 4.41
CA SER A 134 36.04 -1.63 5.80
C SER A 134 36.09 -3.08 6.29
N ALA A 135 36.63 -3.97 5.47
CA ALA A 135 37.06 -5.31 5.82
C ALA A 135 38.51 -5.51 5.34
#